data_AF-A0A3N5VKU2-F1
#
_entry.id   AF-A0A3N5VKU2-F1
#
_cell.length_a   1.000
_cell.length_b   1.000
_cell.length_c   1.000
_cell.angle_alpha   90.00
_cell.angle_beta   90.00
_cell.angle_gamma   90.00
#
_symmetry.space_group_name_H-M   'P 1'
#
loop_
_entity.id
_entity.type
_entity.pdbx_description
1 polymer ?
#
loop_
_entity_poly.entity_id
_entity_poly.type
_entity_poly.pdbx_seq_one_letter_code
_entity_poly.pdbx_strand_id
1 'polypeptide(L)'
;MTVASPLLIIGALMPDFSAFIPETHRNVSSGYVETLIQARREELFTGLMRLSYPSGENLGFTFLEGVQQKLYRFFEDTVDVIPRQIWSDTLDHSSISVGFLRLSVEAMRFTRIVCEAPVVRVERLTLAPGGLIDTARKWSVEPEPGIVHVQSEVINKYYLIAGHSTPVVEELSFAEGGVRFSLSDGSFSQTLPQTTYVVTRYVSNRDHETWHEHGLRLAFNPFLRMLLNRFGELAGRALTGRLCERLSIWAGENGWNVAISSNGIVNRQYFETLESAVGFYIELIRRFQSEASPALGARMIDGIARDVLIKLDPYRRELLTRHIYSQSGVGAIIGVS
;
A
#
# COMPACT_ATOMS: atom_id res chain seq x y z
N MET A 1 -33.45 24.86 18.28
CA MET A 1 -32.86 23.80 17.41
C MET A 1 -32.21 24.50 16.24
N THR A 2 -30.92 24.78 16.38
CA THR A 2 -30.13 25.45 15.35
C THR A 2 -29.42 24.35 14.58
N VAL A 3 -29.85 24.14 13.34
CA VAL A 3 -29.19 23.23 12.41
C VAL A 3 -27.82 23.84 12.09
N ALA A 4 -26.76 23.19 12.57
CA ALA A 4 -25.40 23.57 12.23
C ALA A 4 -25.17 23.26 10.74
N SER A 5 -24.96 24.29 9.94
CA SER A 5 -24.50 24.17 8.56
C SER A 5 -23.18 23.38 8.50
N PRO A 6 -22.98 22.51 7.49
CA PRO A 6 -21.71 21.85 7.29
C PRO A 6 -20.66 22.92 6.96
N LEU A 7 -19.71 23.10 7.86
CA LEU A 7 -18.47 23.83 7.59
C LEU A 7 -17.82 23.17 6.37
N LEU A 8 -17.57 23.97 5.33
CA LEU A 8 -16.64 23.63 4.27
C LEU A 8 -15.35 23.10 4.91
N ILE A 9 -14.98 21.87 4.57
CA ILE A 9 -13.74 21.23 5.00
C ILE A 9 -12.61 22.03 4.35
N ILE A 10 -11.99 22.92 5.13
CA ILE A 10 -10.68 23.49 4.81
C ILE A 10 -9.72 22.31 4.72
N GLY A 11 -9.00 22.23 3.59
CA GLY A 11 -8.15 21.11 3.19
C GLY A 11 -7.39 20.50 4.37
N ALA A 12 -7.66 19.23 4.64
CA ALA A 12 -6.95 18.49 5.64
C ALA A 12 -5.49 18.31 5.19
N LEU A 13 -4.54 18.88 5.94
CA LEU A 13 -3.09 18.71 5.78
C LEU A 13 -2.77 17.27 5.38
N MET A 14 -2.17 17.06 4.21
CA MET A 14 -1.66 15.75 3.82
C MET A 14 -0.31 15.47 4.50
N PRO A 15 0.05 14.19 4.71
CA PRO A 15 1.35 13.85 5.25
C PRO A 15 2.46 14.24 4.27
N ASP A 16 3.27 15.23 4.66
CA ASP A 16 4.40 15.66 3.83
C ASP A 16 5.65 14.79 4.08
N PHE A 17 5.99 13.94 3.11
CA PHE A 17 7.25 13.18 3.15
C PHE A 17 8.46 14.03 2.77
N SER A 18 8.26 15.22 2.22
CA SER A 18 9.32 16.05 1.66
C SER A 18 10.40 16.33 2.71
N ALA A 19 10.01 16.56 3.96
CA ALA A 19 10.92 16.82 5.08
C ALA A 19 11.95 15.70 5.33
N PHE A 20 11.70 14.48 4.86
CA PHE A 20 12.59 13.33 5.06
C PHE A 20 13.45 13.00 3.85
N ILE A 21 13.26 13.69 2.73
CA ILE A 21 14.04 13.47 1.52
C ILE A 21 15.27 14.38 1.60
N PRO A 22 16.48 13.82 1.83
CA PRO A 22 17.68 14.64 1.98
C PRO A 22 17.95 15.39 0.68
N GLU A 23 18.22 16.68 0.80
CA GLU A 23 18.71 17.48 -0.32
C GLU A 23 20.11 17.00 -0.71
N THR A 24 20.26 16.59 -1.96
CA THR A 24 21.52 16.10 -2.51
C THR A 24 22.15 17.10 -3.47
N HIS A 25 21.32 17.89 -4.15
CA HIS A 25 21.76 18.91 -5.11
C HIS A 25 20.96 20.19 -4.87
N ARG A 26 21.61 21.34 -5.06
CA ARG A 26 21.01 22.67 -4.87
C ARG A 26 21.25 23.52 -6.09
N ASN A 27 20.29 24.40 -6.38
CA ASN A 27 20.34 25.36 -7.47
C ASN A 27 20.68 24.73 -8.82
N VAL A 28 20.02 23.62 -9.13
CA VAL A 28 20.20 22.92 -10.40
C VAL A 28 19.27 23.47 -11.47
N SER A 29 19.72 23.39 -12.72
CA SER A 29 18.88 23.70 -13.89
C SER A 29 17.97 22.53 -14.25
N SER A 30 16.90 22.82 -14.98
CA SER A 30 15.99 21.80 -15.54
C SER A 30 16.71 20.73 -16.37
N GLY A 31 17.67 21.11 -17.23
CA GLY A 31 18.47 20.13 -18.00
C GLY A 31 19.31 19.19 -17.11
N TYR A 32 19.77 19.67 -15.95
CA TYR A 32 20.45 18.79 -14.98
C TYR A 32 19.46 17.86 -14.27
N VAL A 33 18.23 18.30 -14.01
CA VAL A 33 17.15 17.45 -13.48
C VAL A 33 16.85 16.29 -14.44
N GLU A 34 16.78 16.55 -15.75
CA GLU A 34 16.62 15.49 -16.77
C GLU A 34 17.78 14.50 -16.77
N THR A 35 19.01 14.99 -16.60
CA THR A 35 20.20 14.15 -16.48
C THR A 35 20.13 13.26 -15.24
N LEU A 36 19.72 13.81 -14.10
CA LEU A 36 19.52 13.05 -12.86
C LEU A 36 18.44 11.98 -13.01
N ILE A 37 17.33 12.34 -13.64
CA ILE A 37 16.24 11.41 -13.99
C ILE A 37 16.78 10.25 -14.83
N GLN A 38 17.58 10.54 -15.86
CA GLN A 38 18.14 9.53 -16.74
C GLN A 38 19.12 8.63 -15.98
N ALA A 39 19.97 9.18 -15.12
CA ALA A 39 20.85 8.40 -14.25
C ALA A 39 20.05 7.46 -13.32
N ARG A 40 18.93 7.92 -12.74
CA ARG A 40 18.06 7.05 -11.91
C ARG A 40 17.45 5.89 -12.71
N ARG A 41 17.13 6.12 -13.99
CA ARG A 41 16.64 5.06 -14.89
C ARG A 41 17.70 3.99 -15.11
N GLU A 42 18.92 4.41 -15.43
CA GLU A 42 20.07 3.52 -15.71
C GLU A 42 20.50 2.72 -14.47
N GLU A 43 20.40 3.32 -13.28
CA GLU A 43 20.71 2.67 -12.00
C GLU A 43 19.60 1.72 -11.48
N LEU A 44 18.49 1.57 -12.22
CA LEU A 44 17.30 0.83 -11.78
C LEU A 44 16.81 1.30 -10.39
N PHE A 45 16.81 2.61 -10.17
CA PHE A 45 16.47 3.21 -8.88
C PHE A 45 15.02 2.88 -8.47
N THR A 46 14.83 2.51 -7.20
CA THR A 46 13.51 2.38 -6.57
C THR A 46 13.43 3.34 -5.39
N GLY A 47 12.47 4.26 -5.42
CA GLY A 47 12.40 5.33 -4.44
C GLY A 47 11.71 6.60 -4.94
N LEU A 48 11.92 7.67 -4.18
CA LEU A 48 11.40 8.99 -4.48
C LEU A 48 12.53 9.91 -4.92
N MET A 49 12.23 10.79 -5.87
CA MET A 49 13.03 11.96 -6.19
C MET A 49 12.16 13.19 -5.95
N ARG A 50 12.63 14.10 -5.09
CA ARG A 50 11.97 15.36 -4.79
C ARG A 50 12.64 16.49 -5.56
N LEU A 51 11.83 17.36 -6.14
CA LEU A 51 12.19 18.68 -6.62
C LEU A 51 11.53 19.70 -5.71
N SER A 52 12.31 20.63 -5.15
CA SER A 52 11.82 21.69 -4.28
C SER A 52 12.06 23.03 -4.97
N TYR A 53 10.99 23.81 -5.08
CA TYR A 53 11.00 25.12 -5.72
C TYR A 53 11.03 26.24 -4.67
N PRO A 54 11.62 27.41 -4.98
CA PRO A 54 11.61 28.56 -4.08
C PRO A 54 10.20 29.08 -3.73
N SER A 55 9.20 28.76 -4.56
CA SER A 55 7.78 29.06 -4.31
C SER A 55 7.18 28.29 -3.13
N GLY A 56 7.88 27.26 -2.63
CA GLY A 56 7.34 26.30 -1.67
C GLY A 56 6.65 25.09 -2.32
N GLU A 57 6.46 25.10 -3.64
CA GLU A 57 6.00 23.93 -4.38
C GLU A 57 7.06 22.82 -4.34
N ASN A 58 6.62 21.58 -4.17
CA ASN A 58 7.46 20.42 -4.32
C ASN A 58 6.87 19.47 -5.36
N LEU A 59 7.71 18.89 -6.20
CA LEU A 59 7.32 17.78 -7.07
C LEU A 59 8.00 16.50 -6.58
N GLY A 60 7.26 15.39 -6.56
CA GLY A 60 7.79 14.08 -6.19
C GLY A 60 7.61 13.07 -7.31
N PHE A 61 8.72 12.65 -7.91
CA PHE A 61 8.73 11.50 -8.80
C PHE A 61 8.84 10.21 -7.98
N THR A 62 8.04 9.22 -8.37
CA THR A 62 8.18 7.84 -7.91
C THR A 62 8.87 7.00 -8.96
N PHE A 63 9.85 6.20 -8.54
CA PHE A 63 10.57 5.27 -9.39
C PHE A 63 10.43 3.85 -8.85
N LEU A 64 10.24 2.91 -9.77
CA LEU A 64 10.29 1.47 -9.51
C LEU A 64 11.24 0.84 -10.53
N GLU A 65 12.36 0.32 -10.04
CA GLU A 65 13.40 -0.31 -10.88
C GLU A 65 13.80 0.55 -12.09
N GLY A 66 13.96 1.86 -11.86
CA GLY A 66 14.31 2.85 -12.87
C GLY A 66 13.13 3.39 -13.66
N VAL A 67 11.96 2.74 -13.63
CA VAL A 67 10.77 3.20 -14.36
C VAL A 67 10.02 4.24 -13.52
N GLN A 68 9.82 5.43 -14.09
CA GLN A 68 8.98 6.46 -13.49
C GLN A 68 7.52 6.03 -13.47
N GLN A 69 6.91 6.01 -12.28
CA GLN A 69 5.53 5.57 -12.08
C GLN A 69 4.58 6.77 -12.08
N LYS A 70 4.76 7.69 -11.14
CA LYS A 70 3.91 8.87 -10.92
C LYS A 70 4.72 10.12 -10.60
N LEU A 71 4.15 11.26 -10.95
CA LEU A 71 4.59 12.58 -10.52
C LEU A 71 3.51 13.18 -9.63
N TYR A 72 3.86 13.51 -8.40
CA TYR A 72 2.99 14.22 -7.48
C TYR A 72 3.43 15.68 -7.39
N ARG A 73 2.45 16.57 -7.28
CA ARG A 73 2.65 17.96 -6.88
C ARG A 73 2.18 18.11 -5.45
N PHE A 74 3.07 18.56 -4.59
CA PHE A 74 2.81 18.92 -3.21
C PHE A 74 2.84 20.44 -3.12
N PHE A 75 1.69 21.04 -2.82
CA PHE A 75 1.58 22.47 -2.63
C PHE A 75 0.64 22.74 -1.46
N GLU A 76 1.15 23.46 -0.47
CA GLU A 76 0.46 23.68 0.81
C GLU A 76 -0.03 22.34 1.39
N ASP A 77 -1.34 22.17 1.53
CA ASP A 77 -1.98 21.00 2.15
C ASP A 77 -2.53 20.00 1.13
N THR A 78 -2.17 20.16 -0.16
CA THR A 78 -2.72 19.37 -1.26
C THR A 78 -1.66 18.50 -1.94
N VAL A 79 -2.10 17.32 -2.38
CA VAL A 79 -1.30 16.41 -3.21
C VAL A 79 -2.08 16.08 -4.47
N ASP A 80 -1.56 16.53 -5.61
CA ASP A 80 -2.15 16.27 -6.91
C ASP A 80 -1.29 15.27 -7.69
N VAL A 81 -1.95 14.32 -8.36
CA VAL A 81 -1.28 13.43 -9.33
C VAL A 81 -1.23 14.13 -10.67
N ILE A 82 -0.03 14.42 -11.16
CA ILE A 82 0.17 15.09 -12.44
C ILE A 82 0.09 14.06 -13.58
N PRO A 83 -0.81 14.23 -14.57
CA PRO A 83 -0.88 13.35 -15.73
C PRO A 83 0.43 13.31 -16.52
N ARG A 84 0.82 12.12 -16.98
CA ARG A 84 2.10 11.88 -17.66
C ARG A 84 2.34 12.78 -18.88
N GLN A 85 1.26 13.16 -19.56
CA GLN A 85 1.29 13.96 -20.77
C GLN A 85 1.83 15.37 -20.53
N ILE A 86 1.72 15.89 -19.31
CA ILE A 86 2.10 17.26 -18.96
C ILE A 86 3.32 17.33 -18.02
N TRP A 87 4.03 16.20 -17.82
CA TRP A 87 5.19 16.16 -16.92
C TRP A 87 6.27 17.16 -17.34
N SER A 88 6.61 17.20 -18.64
CA SER A 88 7.62 18.12 -19.16
C SER A 88 7.23 19.58 -18.95
N ASP A 89 5.96 19.93 -19.15
CA ASP A 89 5.46 21.29 -18.96
C ASP A 89 5.42 21.71 -17.48
N THR A 90 5.31 20.72 -16.58
CA THR A 90 5.26 20.94 -15.13
C THR A 90 6.64 21.21 -14.53
N LEU A 91 7.71 20.77 -15.20
CA LEU A 91 9.08 21.00 -14.75
C LEU A 91 9.50 22.45 -15.06
N ASP A 92 9.23 23.35 -14.11
CA ASP A 92 9.63 24.76 -14.22
C ASP A 92 11.16 24.92 -14.39
N HIS A 93 11.58 25.97 -15.12
CA HIS A 93 12.97 26.26 -15.47
C HIS A 93 13.72 27.06 -14.39
N SER A 94 13.12 27.25 -13.21
CA SER A 94 13.76 27.95 -12.10
C SER A 94 14.81 27.11 -11.37
N SER A 95 15.51 27.74 -10.42
CA SER A 95 16.56 27.12 -9.60
C SER A 95 15.94 26.13 -8.62
N ILE A 96 16.20 24.83 -8.81
CA ILE A 96 15.56 23.74 -8.05
C ILE A 96 16.56 23.12 -7.07
N SER A 97 16.11 22.70 -5.88
CA SER A 97 16.83 21.73 -5.05
C SER A 97 16.29 20.32 -5.27
N VAL A 98 17.19 19.34 -5.36
CA VAL A 98 16.86 17.94 -5.66
C VAL A 98 17.28 17.05 -4.51
N GLY A 99 16.38 16.16 -4.10
CA GLY A 99 16.64 15.13 -3.10
C GLY A 99 16.23 13.75 -3.59
N PHE A 100 16.86 12.73 -3.03
CA PHE A 100 16.55 11.32 -3.32
C PHE A 100 16.33 10.55 -2.04
N LEU A 101 15.33 9.69 -2.06
CA LEU A 101 15.03 8.77 -0.97
C LEU A 101 14.86 7.38 -1.54
N ARG A 102 15.84 6.50 -1.26
CA ARG A 102 15.76 5.11 -1.68
C ARG A 102 14.73 4.38 -0.82
N LEU A 103 13.82 3.67 -1.45
CA LEU A 103 12.75 2.92 -0.77
C LEU A 103 12.72 1.48 -1.29
N SER A 104 12.25 0.56 -0.46
CA SER A 104 11.84 -0.76 -0.95
C SER A 104 10.54 -0.64 -1.76
N VAL A 105 10.19 -1.68 -2.51
CA VAL A 105 8.93 -1.72 -3.28
C VAL A 105 7.71 -1.61 -2.37
N GLU A 106 7.79 -2.20 -1.18
CA GLU A 106 6.73 -2.14 -0.16
C GLU A 106 6.58 -0.71 0.39
N ALA A 107 7.69 -0.04 0.70
CA ALA A 107 7.69 1.37 1.10
C ALA A 107 7.14 2.28 -0.02
N MET A 108 7.41 2.00 -1.29
CA MET A 108 6.86 2.76 -2.41
C MET A 108 5.33 2.69 -2.47
N ARG A 109 4.74 1.53 -2.18
CA ARG A 109 3.27 1.39 -2.10
C ARG A 109 2.70 2.11 -0.90
N PHE A 110 3.39 2.03 0.24
CA PHE A 110 3.03 2.80 1.41
C PHE A 110 2.95 4.30 1.07
N THR A 111 3.99 4.85 0.44
CA THR A 111 4.03 6.25 0.03
C THR A 111 2.89 6.58 -0.93
N ARG A 112 2.61 5.72 -1.90
CA ARG A 112 1.49 5.91 -2.82
C ARG A 112 0.16 6.04 -2.07
N ILE A 113 -0.11 5.16 -1.12
CA ILE A 113 -1.35 5.24 -0.32
C ILE A 113 -1.42 6.56 0.41
N VAL A 114 -0.31 6.99 0.99
CA VAL A 114 -0.25 8.27 1.68
C VAL A 114 -0.47 9.47 0.75
N CYS A 115 0.00 9.42 -0.49
CA CYS A 115 -0.18 10.50 -1.46
C CYS A 115 -1.56 10.51 -2.13
N GLU A 116 -2.19 9.36 -2.31
CA GLU A 116 -3.44 9.22 -3.09
C GLU A 116 -4.70 9.03 -2.24
N ALA A 117 -4.56 8.64 -0.96
CA ALA A 117 -5.71 8.47 -0.09
C ALA A 117 -6.30 9.83 0.30
N PRO A 118 -7.61 10.06 0.08
CA PRO A 118 -8.25 11.32 0.41
C PRO A 118 -8.35 11.48 1.93
N VAL A 119 -7.85 12.59 2.46
CA VAL A 119 -7.98 12.90 3.88
C VAL A 119 -9.32 13.59 4.15
N VAL A 120 -10.16 12.93 4.95
CA VAL A 120 -11.51 13.41 5.33
C VAL A 120 -11.48 14.16 6.65
N ARG A 121 -10.61 13.72 7.59
CA ARG A 121 -10.48 14.31 8.92
C ARG A 121 -9.04 14.19 9.42
N VAL A 122 -8.55 15.21 10.12
CA VAL A 122 -7.25 15.19 10.81
C VAL A 122 -7.47 15.27 12.31
N GLU A 123 -6.86 14.36 13.05
CA GLU A 123 -6.83 14.33 14.51
C GLU A 123 -5.39 14.52 14.98
N ARG A 124 -5.14 15.47 15.88
CA ARG A 124 -3.80 15.70 16.44
C ARG A 124 -3.82 15.58 17.95
N LEU A 125 -2.95 14.73 18.48
CA LEU A 125 -2.86 14.38 19.90
C LEU A 125 -1.40 14.46 20.36
N THR A 126 -1.23 14.76 21.64
CA THR A 126 0.07 14.65 22.32
C THR A 126 -0.03 13.53 23.35
N LEU A 127 0.72 12.44 23.15
CA LEU A 127 0.55 11.19 23.91
C LEU A 127 1.87 10.71 24.52
N ALA A 128 1.79 10.16 25.73
CA ALA A 128 2.85 9.31 26.29
C ALA A 128 2.78 7.90 25.64
N PRO A 129 3.83 7.05 25.78
CA PRO A 129 3.88 5.76 25.08
C PRO A 129 2.66 4.86 25.36
N GLY A 130 2.22 4.78 26.63
CA GLY A 130 1.04 3.98 27.00
C GLY A 130 -0.25 4.50 26.35
N GLY A 131 -0.43 5.83 26.32
CA GLY A 131 -1.58 6.46 25.68
C GLY A 131 -1.61 6.26 24.16
N LEU A 132 -0.44 6.23 23.51
CA LEU A 132 -0.33 5.91 22.08
C LEU A 132 -0.76 4.47 21.78
N ILE A 133 -0.32 3.50 22.58
CA ILE A 133 -0.72 2.09 22.42
C ILE A 133 -2.24 1.93 22.58
N ASP A 134 -2.81 2.55 23.62
CA ASP A 134 -4.26 2.50 23.87
C ASP A 134 -5.05 3.16 22.74
N THR A 135 -4.55 4.26 22.20
CA THR A 135 -5.19 5.01 21.11
C THR A 135 -5.08 4.25 19.79
N ALA A 136 -3.93 3.68 19.46
CA ALA A 136 -3.75 2.81 18.29
C ALA A 136 -4.68 1.59 18.33
N ARG A 137 -4.90 1.00 19.52
CA ARG A 137 -5.87 -0.08 19.70
C ARG A 137 -7.30 0.39 19.41
N LYS A 138 -7.70 1.59 19.83
CA LYS A 138 -9.02 2.14 19.48
C LYS A 138 -9.17 2.34 17.98
N TRP A 139 -8.19 3.00 17.35
CA TRP A 139 -8.21 3.23 15.91
C TRP A 139 -8.24 1.95 15.08
N SER A 140 -7.58 0.89 15.55
CA SER A 140 -7.62 -0.38 14.83
C SER A 140 -9.01 -0.96 14.66
N VAL A 141 -9.89 -0.81 15.66
CA VAL A 141 -11.25 -1.36 15.61
C VAL A 141 -12.26 -0.41 14.97
N GLU A 142 -11.85 0.82 14.64
CA GLU A 142 -12.68 1.75 13.90
C GLU A 142 -12.78 1.34 12.43
N PRO A 143 -13.92 1.58 11.77
CA PRO A 143 -14.12 1.17 10.38
C PRO A 143 -13.37 2.05 9.37
N GLU A 144 -13.01 3.27 9.75
CA GLU A 144 -12.37 4.27 8.89
C GLU A 144 -10.85 4.02 8.85
N PRO A 145 -10.27 3.72 7.66
CA PRO A 145 -8.83 3.59 7.57
C PRO A 145 -8.16 4.94 7.75
N GLY A 146 -6.90 4.91 8.16
CA GLY A 146 -6.15 6.14 8.31
C GLY A 146 -4.65 5.94 8.26
N ILE A 147 -3.98 7.06 8.03
CA ILE A 147 -2.54 7.18 8.13
C ILE A 147 -2.26 7.81 9.50
N VAL A 148 -1.37 7.22 10.28
CA VAL A 148 -0.95 7.79 11.57
C VAL A 148 0.51 8.16 11.48
N HIS A 149 0.80 9.43 11.69
CA HIS A 149 2.14 9.97 11.83
C HIS A 149 2.47 10.12 13.31
N VAL A 150 3.55 9.47 13.75
CA VAL A 150 4.07 9.56 15.11
C VAL A 150 5.44 10.20 15.08
N GLN A 151 5.56 11.34 15.77
CA GLN A 151 6.77 12.13 15.81
C GLN A 151 7.21 12.40 17.25
N SER A 152 8.51 12.28 17.49
CA SER A 152 9.22 12.84 18.64
C SER A 152 10.60 13.34 18.18
N GLU A 153 11.46 13.74 19.11
CA GLU A 153 12.84 14.14 18.79
C GLU A 153 13.67 13.01 18.14
N VAL A 154 13.32 11.74 18.44
CA VAL A 154 14.11 10.56 18.04
C VAL A 154 13.32 9.57 17.18
N ILE A 155 12.02 9.80 16.97
CA ILE A 155 11.15 8.92 16.20
C ILE A 155 10.40 9.73 15.17
N ASN A 156 10.38 9.22 13.95
CA ASN A 156 9.46 9.67 12.93
C ASN A 156 8.94 8.47 12.15
N LYS A 157 7.65 8.16 12.35
CA LYS A 157 7.03 6.93 11.85
C LYS A 157 5.69 7.22 11.26
N TYR A 158 5.39 6.52 10.17
CA TYR A 158 4.06 6.47 9.59
C TYR A 158 3.51 5.07 9.71
N TYR A 159 2.22 4.99 9.98
CA TYR A 159 1.47 3.75 10.08
C TYR A 159 0.27 3.81 9.15
N LEU A 160 0.02 2.73 8.40
CA LEU A 160 -1.28 2.51 7.77
C LEU A 160 -2.11 1.62 8.68
N ILE A 161 -3.28 2.13 9.07
CA ILE A 161 -4.26 1.39 9.83
C ILE A 161 -5.44 1.19 8.91
N ALA A 162 -5.55 -0.01 8.32
CA ALA A 162 -6.80 -0.46 7.73
C ALA A 162 -7.77 -0.74 8.89
N GLY A 163 -8.93 -0.10 8.93
CA GLY A 163 -9.89 -0.27 10.02
C GLY A 163 -10.49 -1.68 10.07
N HIS A 164 -10.07 -2.54 11.02
CA HIS A 164 -10.61 -3.89 11.21
C HIS A 164 -10.28 -4.53 12.56
N SER A 165 -11.00 -5.59 12.92
CA SER A 165 -10.83 -6.32 14.19
C SER A 165 -9.45 -6.98 14.41
N THR A 166 -8.59 -7.03 13.40
CA THR A 166 -7.27 -7.72 13.40
C THR A 166 -6.19 -6.89 12.69
N PRO A 167 -6.05 -5.59 12.99
CA PRO A 167 -5.34 -4.59 12.16
C PRO A 167 -3.99 -5.11 11.65
N VAL A 168 -3.83 -5.17 10.33
CA VAL A 168 -2.50 -5.27 9.75
C VAL A 168 -1.95 -3.87 9.72
N VAL A 169 -0.84 -3.67 10.44
CA VAL A 169 -0.19 -2.38 10.53
C VAL A 169 1.05 -2.42 9.67
N GLU A 170 1.05 -1.63 8.61
CA GLU A 170 2.28 -1.31 7.88
C GLU A 170 2.93 -0.12 8.55
N GLU A 171 4.24 -0.19 8.77
CA GLU A 171 5.04 0.85 9.39
C GLU A 171 6.15 1.29 8.43
N LEU A 172 6.26 2.60 8.23
CA LEU A 172 7.39 3.24 7.58
C LEU A 172 8.13 4.10 8.61
N SER A 173 9.34 3.69 8.95
CA SER A 173 10.20 4.35 9.93
C SER A 173 11.31 5.15 9.25
N PHE A 174 11.52 6.38 9.69
CA PHE A 174 12.61 7.25 9.26
C PHE A 174 13.60 7.42 10.42
N ALA A 175 14.86 7.02 10.21
CA ALA A 175 15.92 7.12 11.20
C ALA A 175 17.29 7.27 10.52
N GLU A 176 18.16 8.12 11.07
CA GLU A 176 19.59 8.23 10.70
C GLU A 176 19.86 8.24 9.18
N GLY A 177 19.06 9.00 8.41
CA GLY A 177 19.22 9.13 6.95
C GLY A 177 18.74 7.92 6.13
N GLY A 178 18.12 6.93 6.77
CA GLY A 178 17.53 5.75 6.13
C GLY A 178 16.03 5.62 6.37
N VAL A 179 15.39 4.78 5.54
CA VAL A 179 13.98 4.42 5.66
C VAL A 179 13.86 2.92 5.80
N ARG A 180 13.05 2.50 6.76
CA ARG A 180 12.75 1.08 7.01
C ARG A 180 11.26 0.84 6.90
N PHE A 181 10.89 -0.07 6.01
CA PHE A 181 9.55 -0.64 5.97
C PHE A 181 9.46 -1.86 6.89
N SER A 182 8.32 -2.02 7.55
CA SER A 182 7.97 -3.25 8.24
C SER A 182 6.48 -3.50 8.21
N LEU A 183 6.12 -4.79 8.20
CA LEU A 183 4.75 -5.28 8.29
C LEU A 183 4.62 -5.99 9.63
N SER A 184 3.70 -5.56 10.50
CA SER A 184 3.44 -6.25 11.76
C SER A 184 2.01 -6.77 11.83
N ASP A 185 1.90 -8.06 12.18
CA ASP A 185 0.64 -8.69 12.50
C ASP A 185 0.29 -8.35 13.96
N GLY A 186 -0.48 -7.26 14.16
CA GLY A 186 -1.31 -7.13 15.36
C GLY A 186 -0.73 -6.43 16.58
N SER A 187 0.35 -5.65 16.51
CA SER A 187 0.55 -4.61 17.53
C SER A 187 1.42 -3.45 17.06
N PHE A 188 1.02 -2.26 17.53
CA PHE A 188 1.87 -1.07 17.53
C PHE A 188 3.19 -1.38 18.23
N SER A 189 4.31 -0.80 17.78
CA SER A 189 5.64 -1.06 18.35
C SER A 189 5.61 -0.96 19.88
N GLN A 190 5.85 -2.07 20.58
CA GLN A 190 5.82 -2.09 22.05
C GLN A 190 7.10 -1.51 22.68
N THR A 191 8.16 -1.35 21.88
CA THR A 191 9.46 -0.84 22.30
C THR A 191 9.63 0.62 21.88
N LEU A 192 8.72 1.49 22.32
CA LEU A 192 8.85 2.94 22.11
C LEU A 192 9.66 3.56 23.26
N PRO A 193 10.60 4.48 22.97
CA PRO A 193 11.26 5.31 23.96
C PRO A 193 10.27 5.98 24.92
N GLN A 194 10.68 6.17 26.17
CA GLN A 194 9.89 6.91 27.14
C GLN A 194 10.00 8.41 26.86
N THR A 195 9.18 8.90 25.94
CA THR A 195 9.09 10.32 25.56
C THR A 195 7.66 10.69 25.20
N THR A 196 7.41 11.98 25.05
CA THR A 196 6.13 12.50 24.55
C THR A 196 6.13 12.49 23.03
N TYR A 197 5.03 12.02 22.45
CA TYR A 197 4.83 11.94 21.01
C TYR A 197 3.79 12.96 20.56
N VAL A 198 4.07 13.63 19.45
CA VAL A 198 3.04 14.29 18.64
C VAL A 198 2.52 13.26 17.66
N VAL A 199 1.22 13.01 17.70
CA VAL A 199 0.55 11.99 16.91
C VAL A 199 -0.50 12.67 16.06
N THR A 200 -0.39 12.53 14.75
CA THR A 200 -1.36 13.06 13.80
C THR A 200 -1.98 11.90 13.04
N ARG A 201 -3.29 11.73 13.13
CA ARG A 201 -4.06 10.75 12.37
C ARG A 201 -4.81 11.45 11.24
N TYR A 202 -4.58 10.99 10.03
CA TYR A 202 -5.25 11.39 8.81
C TYR A 202 -6.26 10.30 8.46
N VAL A 203 -7.52 10.55 8.84
CA VAL A 203 -8.65 9.65 8.59
C VAL A 203 -9.05 9.79 7.14
N SER A 204 -9.23 8.66 6.46
CA SER A 204 -9.49 8.61 5.03
C SER A 204 -10.85 7.99 4.71
N ASN A 205 -11.35 8.26 3.51
CA ASN A 205 -12.49 7.55 2.97
C ASN A 205 -12.12 6.09 2.69
N ARG A 206 -12.84 5.15 3.35
CA ARG A 206 -12.68 3.71 3.16
C ARG A 206 -13.00 3.23 1.74
N ASP A 207 -13.97 3.88 1.10
CA ASP A 207 -14.46 3.45 -0.21
C ASP A 207 -13.57 3.93 -1.37
N HIS A 208 -12.47 4.64 -1.08
CA HIS A 208 -11.53 5.08 -2.10
C HIS A 208 -10.74 3.90 -2.69
N GLU A 209 -10.49 3.95 -4.00
CA GLU A 209 -9.86 2.86 -4.75
C GLU A 209 -8.49 2.44 -4.18
N THR A 210 -7.68 3.40 -3.75
CA THR A 210 -6.38 3.16 -3.12
C THR A 210 -6.48 2.28 -1.86
N TRP A 211 -7.50 2.49 -1.03
CA TRP A 211 -7.73 1.67 0.15
C TRP A 211 -8.31 0.31 -0.20
N HIS A 212 -9.16 0.21 -1.21
CA HIS A 212 -9.62 -1.08 -1.73
C HIS A 212 -8.45 -1.91 -2.28
N GLU A 213 -7.55 -1.32 -3.06
CA GLU A 213 -6.37 -2.01 -3.60
C GLU A 213 -5.46 -2.51 -2.47
N HIS A 214 -5.17 -1.64 -1.50
CA HIS A 214 -4.41 -1.99 -0.31
C HIS A 214 -5.08 -3.12 0.49
N GLY A 215 -6.38 -3.00 0.75
CA GLY A 215 -7.17 -3.99 1.48
C GLY A 215 -7.21 -5.34 0.76
N LEU A 216 -7.37 -5.36 -0.56
CA LEU A 216 -7.33 -6.58 -1.37
C LEU A 216 -6.00 -7.29 -1.27
N ARG A 217 -4.88 -6.56 -1.34
CA ARG A 217 -3.55 -7.15 -1.17
C ARG A 217 -3.41 -7.81 0.20
N LEU A 218 -3.85 -7.14 1.25
CA LEU A 218 -3.82 -7.67 2.62
C LEU A 218 -4.77 -8.86 2.80
N ALA A 219 -5.89 -8.89 2.07
CA ALA A 219 -6.85 -9.99 2.12
C ALA A 219 -6.38 -11.23 1.34
N PHE A 220 -5.71 -11.01 0.21
CA PHE A 220 -5.40 -12.07 -0.74
C PHE A 220 -4.27 -12.99 -0.25
N ASN A 221 -3.24 -12.46 0.43
CA ASN A 221 -2.14 -13.31 0.90
C ASN A 221 -2.59 -14.39 1.92
N PRO A 222 -3.33 -14.05 3.00
CA PRO A 222 -3.91 -15.05 3.90
C PRO A 222 -4.79 -16.06 3.16
N PHE A 223 -5.62 -15.58 2.23
CA PHE A 223 -6.50 -16.42 1.41
C PHE A 223 -5.70 -17.46 0.60
N LEU A 224 -4.72 -17.03 -0.20
CA LEU A 224 -3.90 -17.92 -1.02
C LEU A 224 -3.09 -18.89 -0.14
N ARG A 225 -2.53 -18.43 0.98
CA ARG A 225 -1.82 -19.29 1.93
C ARG A 225 -2.73 -20.40 2.45
N MET A 226 -3.96 -20.08 2.84
CA MET A 226 -4.93 -21.06 3.32
C MET A 226 -5.37 -22.03 2.22
N LEU A 227 -5.56 -21.55 0.98
CA LEU A 227 -5.80 -22.39 -0.19
C LEU A 227 -4.68 -23.41 -0.40
N LEU A 228 -3.43 -22.94 -0.43
CA LEU A 228 -2.25 -23.79 -0.66
C LEU A 228 -2.06 -24.80 0.48
N ASN A 229 -2.31 -24.39 1.72
CA ASN A 229 -2.25 -25.30 2.86
C ASN A 229 -3.31 -26.41 2.77
N ARG A 230 -4.57 -26.06 2.48
CA ARG A 230 -5.64 -27.06 2.31
C ARG A 230 -5.42 -27.98 1.12
N PHE A 231 -4.93 -27.42 0.01
CA PHE A 231 -4.48 -28.24 -1.12
C PHE A 231 -3.37 -29.21 -0.69
N GLY A 232 -2.38 -28.74 0.07
CA GLY A 232 -1.27 -29.57 0.54
C GLY A 232 -1.63 -30.63 1.57
N GLU A 233 -2.64 -30.38 2.42
CA GLU A 233 -3.19 -31.40 3.32
C GLU A 233 -3.80 -32.58 2.54
N LEU A 234 -4.40 -32.32 1.37
CA LEU A 234 -5.12 -33.32 0.58
C LEU A 234 -4.25 -33.97 -0.51
N ALA A 235 -3.44 -33.18 -1.21
CA ALA A 235 -2.60 -33.62 -2.33
C ALA A 235 -1.15 -33.92 -1.92
N GLY A 236 -0.73 -33.49 -0.72
CA GLY A 236 0.62 -33.63 -0.22
C GLY A 236 1.59 -32.52 -0.63
N ARG A 237 2.73 -32.47 0.07
CA ARG A 237 3.75 -31.41 -0.06
C ARG A 237 4.38 -31.34 -1.46
N ALA A 238 4.62 -32.50 -2.10
CA ALA A 238 5.26 -32.55 -3.41
C ALA A 238 4.41 -31.88 -4.50
N LEU A 239 3.10 -32.15 -4.53
CA LEU A 239 2.18 -31.53 -5.47
C LEU A 239 1.99 -30.04 -5.17
N THR A 240 1.96 -29.65 -3.90
CA THR A 240 1.91 -28.24 -3.50
C THR A 240 3.12 -27.46 -3.98
N GLY A 241 4.33 -28.03 -3.84
CA GLY A 241 5.56 -27.41 -4.34
C GLY A 241 5.51 -27.18 -5.85
N ARG A 242 5.09 -28.19 -6.62
CA ARG A 242 4.90 -28.08 -8.07
C ARG A 242 3.86 -27.04 -8.46
N LEU A 243 2.75 -26.96 -7.72
CA LEU A 243 1.72 -25.95 -7.94
C LEU A 243 2.27 -24.53 -7.74
N CYS A 244 2.96 -24.27 -6.62
CA CYS A 244 3.60 -22.97 -6.35
C CYS A 244 4.60 -22.57 -7.43
N GLU A 245 5.41 -23.53 -7.90
CA GLU A 245 6.35 -23.33 -9.00
C GLU A 245 5.63 -22.96 -10.30
N ARG A 246 4.58 -23.71 -10.68
CA ARG A 246 3.78 -23.41 -11.87
C ARG A 246 3.13 -22.03 -11.83
N LEU A 247 2.60 -21.63 -10.67
CA LEU A 247 2.02 -20.29 -10.50
C LEU A 247 3.08 -19.19 -10.57
N SER A 248 4.28 -19.43 -10.00
CA SER A 248 5.39 -18.46 -10.07
C SER A 248 5.92 -18.30 -11.51
N ILE A 249 6.05 -19.41 -12.26
CA ILE A 249 6.44 -19.38 -13.68
C ILE A 249 5.41 -18.60 -14.48
N TRP A 250 4.12 -18.93 -14.34
CA TRP A 250 3.04 -18.20 -15.02
C TRP A 250 3.08 -16.70 -14.72
N ALA A 251 3.30 -16.32 -13.45
CA ALA A 251 3.39 -14.92 -13.07
C ALA A 251 4.57 -14.22 -13.77
N GLY A 252 5.75 -14.85 -13.75
CA GLY A 252 6.95 -14.32 -14.42
C GLY A 252 6.80 -14.20 -15.93
N GLU A 253 6.19 -15.19 -16.60
CA GLU A 253 5.91 -15.16 -18.04
C GLU A 253 4.99 -14.00 -18.46
N ASN A 254 4.12 -13.55 -17.54
CA ASN A 254 3.23 -12.42 -17.75
C ASN A 254 3.80 -11.09 -17.22
N GLY A 255 5.08 -11.07 -16.81
CA GLY A 255 5.75 -9.86 -16.30
C GLY A 255 5.30 -9.42 -14.91
N TRP A 256 4.59 -10.27 -14.17
CA TRP A 256 4.16 -9.95 -12.81
C TRP A 256 5.29 -10.17 -11.81
N ASN A 257 5.64 -9.11 -11.07
CA ASN A 257 6.66 -9.19 -10.03
C ASN A 257 6.07 -9.78 -8.74
N VAL A 258 5.85 -11.09 -8.70
CA VAL A 258 5.34 -11.80 -7.51
C VAL A 258 6.09 -13.10 -7.28
N ALA A 259 6.22 -13.50 -6.02
CA ALA A 259 6.78 -14.80 -5.65
C ALA A 259 5.74 -15.61 -4.87
N ILE A 260 5.51 -16.86 -5.28
CA ILE A 260 4.50 -17.74 -4.67
C ILE A 260 5.19 -18.94 -4.05
N SER A 261 4.81 -19.25 -2.81
CA SER A 261 5.33 -20.39 -2.05
C SER A 261 4.23 -21.01 -1.19
N SER A 262 4.51 -22.12 -0.50
CA SER A 262 3.54 -22.69 0.46
C SER A 262 3.15 -21.72 1.58
N ASN A 263 3.92 -20.67 1.81
CA ASN A 263 3.63 -19.64 2.80
C ASN A 263 2.70 -18.53 2.27
N GLY A 264 2.27 -18.59 1.00
CA GLY A 264 1.42 -17.61 0.36
C GLY A 264 2.12 -16.88 -0.78
N ILE A 265 1.83 -15.59 -0.92
CA ILE A 265 2.33 -14.72 -1.99
C ILE A 265 3.07 -13.52 -1.41
N VAL A 266 4.29 -13.31 -1.89
CA VAL A 266 5.00 -12.04 -1.74
C VAL A 266 4.73 -11.24 -3.00
N ASN A 267 3.76 -10.35 -2.92
CA ASN A 267 3.37 -9.52 -4.06
C ASN A 267 4.31 -8.30 -4.11
N ARG A 268 5.21 -8.24 -5.10
CA ARG A 268 6.08 -7.08 -5.42
C ARG A 268 5.55 -6.24 -6.60
N GLN A 269 4.41 -6.59 -7.17
CA GLN A 269 3.78 -5.83 -8.24
C GLN A 269 3.23 -4.48 -7.78
N TYR A 270 3.56 -3.41 -8.48
CA TYR A 270 2.92 -2.11 -8.34
C TYR A 270 1.79 -2.01 -9.37
N PHE A 271 0.54 -1.88 -8.92
CA PHE A 271 -0.62 -1.78 -9.80
C PHE A 271 -1.00 -0.31 -9.99
N GLU A 272 -1.20 0.17 -11.21
CA GLU A 272 -1.58 1.58 -11.40
C GLU A 272 -3.02 1.86 -10.95
N THR A 273 -3.92 0.87 -11.08
CA THR A 273 -5.36 0.99 -10.78
C THR A 273 -5.87 -0.19 -9.97
N LEU A 274 -6.99 0.02 -9.25
CA LEU A 274 -7.70 -1.06 -8.55
C LEU A 274 -8.12 -2.17 -9.52
N GLU A 275 -8.62 -1.82 -10.70
CA GLU A 275 -9.04 -2.76 -11.73
C GLU A 275 -7.89 -3.70 -12.16
N SER A 276 -6.68 -3.17 -12.35
CA SER A 276 -5.50 -3.97 -12.69
C SER A 276 -5.14 -4.96 -11.58
N ALA A 277 -5.23 -4.53 -10.32
CA ALA A 277 -5.01 -5.41 -9.16
C ALA A 277 -6.07 -6.53 -9.10
N VAL A 278 -7.34 -6.19 -9.29
CA VAL A 278 -8.46 -7.15 -9.31
C VAL A 278 -8.27 -8.17 -10.43
N GLY A 279 -7.98 -7.71 -11.66
CA GLY A 279 -7.75 -8.59 -12.81
C GLY A 279 -6.61 -9.58 -12.55
N PHE A 280 -5.51 -9.12 -11.97
CA PHE A 280 -4.40 -9.99 -11.56
C PHE A 280 -4.84 -11.07 -10.56
N TYR A 281 -5.56 -10.69 -9.49
CA TYR A 281 -5.98 -11.63 -8.46
C TYR A 281 -7.02 -12.65 -8.96
N ILE A 282 -7.95 -12.23 -9.83
CA ILE A 282 -8.89 -13.14 -10.49
C ILE A 282 -8.15 -14.17 -11.33
N GLU A 283 -7.21 -13.72 -12.17
CA GLU A 283 -6.49 -14.62 -13.06
C GLU A 283 -5.58 -15.58 -12.26
N LEU A 284 -4.98 -15.12 -11.16
CA LEU A 284 -4.20 -15.98 -10.29
C LEU A 284 -5.05 -17.08 -9.63
N ILE A 285 -6.28 -16.77 -9.20
CA ILE A 285 -7.21 -17.79 -8.68
C ILE A 285 -7.61 -18.78 -9.78
N ARG A 286 -7.94 -18.28 -10.98
CA ARG A 286 -8.28 -19.12 -12.14
C ARG A 286 -7.13 -20.08 -12.46
N ARG A 287 -5.90 -19.56 -12.43
CA ARG A 287 -4.69 -20.35 -12.66
C ARG A 287 -4.49 -21.39 -11.57
N PHE A 288 -4.64 -21.03 -10.30
CA PHE A 288 -4.62 -21.98 -9.18
C PHE A 288 -5.63 -23.10 -9.39
N GLN A 289 -6.88 -22.78 -9.73
CA GLN A 289 -7.94 -23.77 -9.94
C GLN A 289 -7.61 -24.72 -11.11
N SER A 290 -7.16 -24.16 -12.24
CA SER A 290 -6.77 -24.94 -13.42
C SER A 290 -5.63 -25.91 -13.13
N GLU A 291 -4.62 -25.48 -12.37
CA GLU A 291 -3.42 -26.29 -12.06
C GLU A 291 -3.66 -27.30 -10.92
N ALA A 292 -4.56 -26.98 -9.98
CA ALA A 292 -4.87 -27.86 -8.85
C ALA A 292 -5.93 -28.93 -9.18
N SER A 293 -6.84 -28.64 -10.12
CA SER A 293 -7.94 -29.54 -10.49
C SER A 293 -7.52 -30.93 -10.95
N PRO A 294 -6.42 -31.14 -11.71
CA PRO A 294 -5.98 -32.48 -12.09
C PRO A 294 -5.63 -33.39 -10.91
N ALA A 295 -5.27 -32.83 -9.75
CA ALA A 295 -4.87 -33.60 -8.57
C ALA A 295 -6.06 -33.99 -7.68
N LEU A 296 -7.01 -33.07 -7.46
CA LEU A 296 -8.11 -33.25 -6.49
C LEU A 296 -9.52 -33.23 -7.12
N GLY A 297 -9.62 -32.86 -8.40
CA GLY A 297 -10.89 -32.62 -9.10
C GLY A 297 -11.45 -31.21 -8.86
N ALA A 298 -12.04 -30.62 -9.90
CA ALA A 298 -12.53 -29.22 -9.87
C ALA A 298 -13.54 -28.95 -8.74
N ARG A 299 -14.49 -29.88 -8.50
CA ARG A 299 -15.48 -29.73 -7.41
C ARG A 299 -14.85 -29.67 -6.03
N MET A 300 -13.77 -30.42 -5.80
CA MET A 300 -13.04 -30.39 -4.54
C MET A 300 -12.31 -29.07 -4.37
N ILE A 301 -11.66 -28.58 -5.43
CA ILE A 301 -10.99 -27.27 -5.42
C ILE A 301 -11.96 -26.13 -5.13
N ASP A 302 -13.15 -26.15 -5.76
CA ASP A 302 -14.20 -25.17 -5.48
C ASP A 302 -14.70 -25.25 -4.03
N GLY A 303 -14.84 -26.47 -3.49
CA GLY A 303 -15.16 -26.69 -2.08
C GLY A 303 -14.11 -26.09 -1.15
N ILE A 304 -12.83 -26.35 -1.40
CA ILE A 304 -11.70 -25.78 -0.65
C ILE A 304 -11.74 -24.26 -0.71
N ALA A 305 -11.97 -23.67 -1.89
CA ALA A 305 -11.99 -22.22 -2.04
C ALA A 305 -13.10 -21.56 -1.22
N ARG A 306 -14.31 -22.14 -1.23
CA ARG A 306 -15.43 -21.68 -0.41
C ARG A 306 -15.14 -21.84 1.08
N ASP A 307 -14.63 -23.00 1.49
CA ASP A 307 -14.29 -23.27 2.89
C ASP A 307 -13.22 -22.33 3.42
N VAL A 308 -12.21 -22.00 2.60
CA VAL A 308 -11.17 -21.04 2.95
C VAL A 308 -11.71 -19.62 3.02
N LEU A 309 -12.54 -19.21 2.05
CA LEU A 309 -13.16 -17.88 2.01
C LEU A 309 -14.03 -17.63 3.26
N ILE A 310 -14.80 -18.63 3.70
CA ILE A 310 -15.64 -18.53 4.91
C ILE A 310 -14.81 -18.38 6.19
N LYS A 311 -13.60 -18.96 6.23
CA LYS A 311 -12.69 -18.91 7.38
C LYS A 311 -11.91 -17.60 7.51
N LEU A 312 -11.92 -16.74 6.49
CA LEU A 312 -11.33 -15.41 6.62
C LEU A 312 -12.15 -14.54 7.58
N ASP A 313 -11.51 -13.53 8.16
CA ASP A 313 -12.25 -12.52 8.90
C ASP A 313 -13.29 -11.83 7.98
N PRO A 314 -14.40 -11.33 8.56
CA PRO A 314 -15.53 -10.82 7.78
C PRO A 314 -15.15 -9.74 6.76
N TYR A 315 -14.20 -8.86 7.11
CA TYR A 315 -13.78 -7.75 6.24
C TYR A 315 -12.98 -8.25 5.03
N ARG A 316 -11.95 -9.08 5.24
CA ARG A 316 -11.19 -9.67 4.13
C ARG A 316 -12.09 -10.51 3.23
N ARG A 317 -13.02 -11.26 3.81
CA ARG A 317 -14.01 -12.04 3.06
C ARG A 317 -14.91 -11.13 2.20
N GLU A 318 -15.41 -10.04 2.77
CA GLU A 318 -16.23 -9.06 2.05
C GLU A 318 -15.47 -8.46 0.87
N LEU A 319 -14.23 -8.00 1.08
CA LEU A 319 -13.38 -7.45 0.01
C LEU A 319 -13.18 -8.43 -1.15
N LEU A 320 -12.77 -9.66 -0.86
CA LEU A 320 -12.56 -10.68 -1.90
C LEU A 320 -13.88 -11.04 -2.58
N THR A 321 -14.98 -11.13 -1.83
CA THR A 321 -16.31 -11.43 -2.41
C THR A 321 -16.76 -10.33 -3.36
N ARG A 322 -16.65 -9.07 -2.92
CA ARG A 322 -17.10 -7.90 -3.66
C ARG A 322 -16.30 -7.64 -4.92
N HIS A 323 -14.99 -7.82 -4.89
CA HIS A 323 -14.13 -7.43 -6.02
C HIS A 323 -13.68 -8.60 -6.90
N ILE A 324 -13.50 -9.80 -6.34
CA ILE A 324 -12.97 -10.94 -7.10
C ILE A 324 -14.10 -11.90 -7.47
N TYR A 325 -14.85 -12.39 -6.48
CA TYR A 325 -15.85 -13.43 -6.73
C TYR A 325 -17.08 -12.93 -7.50
N SER A 326 -17.54 -11.70 -7.23
CA SER A 326 -18.65 -11.09 -7.97
C SER A 326 -18.37 -10.96 -9.48
N GLN A 327 -17.10 -10.76 -9.86
CA GLN A 327 -16.69 -10.52 -11.25
C GLN A 327 -16.26 -11.81 -11.96
N SER A 328 -15.77 -12.80 -11.22
CA SER A 328 -15.22 -14.03 -11.79
C SER A 328 -16.26 -14.94 -12.45
N GLY A 329 -17.56 -14.75 -12.22
CA GLY A 329 -18.61 -15.68 -12.67
C GLY A 329 -18.52 -17.08 -12.02
N VAL A 330 -17.47 -17.34 -11.22
CA VAL A 330 -17.22 -18.57 -10.49
C VAL A 330 -17.92 -18.47 -9.14
N GLY A 331 -19.20 -18.82 -9.15
CA GLY A 331 -20.02 -18.93 -7.94
C GLY A 331 -20.69 -17.62 -7.55
N ALA A 332 -21.87 -17.39 -8.11
CA ALA A 332 -22.90 -16.66 -7.39
C ALA A 332 -23.08 -17.35 -6.03
N ILE A 333 -22.59 -16.73 -4.97
CA ILE A 333 -22.88 -17.12 -3.59
C ILE A 333 -24.34 -16.72 -3.35
N ILE A 334 -25.26 -17.54 -3.86
CA ILE A 334 -26.67 -17.43 -3.52
C ILE A 334 -26.80 -18.04 -2.13
N GLY A 335 -26.90 -17.19 -1.10
CA GLY A 335 -27.30 -17.61 0.24
C GLY A 335 -26.32 -17.31 1.37
N VAL A 336 -25.85 -16.07 1.49
CA VAL A 336 -25.47 -15.51 2.79
C VAL A 336 -25.94 -14.05 2.82
N SER A 337 -27.22 -13.86 3.16
CA SER A 337 -27.81 -12.58 3.58
C SER A 337 -28.03 -12.63 5.08
#